data_AF-A0A426QG33-F1
#
_entry.id   AF-A0A426QG33-F1
#
_cell.length_a   1.000
_cell.length_b   1.000
_cell.length_c   1.000
_cell.angle_alpha   90.00
_cell.angle_beta   90.00
_cell.angle_gamma   90.00
#
_symmetry.space_group_name_H-M   'P 1'
#
loop_
_entity.id
_entity.type
_entity.pdbx_description
1 polymer ?
#
loop_
_entity_poly.entity_id
_entity_poly.type
_entity_poly.pdbx_seq_one_letter_code
_entity_poly.pdbx_strand_id
1 'polypeptide(L)'
;MPAEKNNADKDSNETVRQRLMEWGEWQRNLKGVGLGYSRHASFMADAGGEARNALHDEGVNEQAESVEEIICNLRRRYPDLYPFIVEIYFNQSPTTIAAQNLKCSERAFRDRLRLAEMFVAGALFHEPLYLDSHQR
;
A
#
# COMPACT_ATOMS: atom_id res chain seq x y z
N MET A 1 -2.08 -33.41 -11.25
CA MET A 1 -2.33 -32.97 -9.86
C MET A 1 -2.14 -31.47 -9.78
N PRO A 2 -3.21 -30.65 -9.59
CA PRO A 2 -3.10 -29.21 -9.38
C PRO A 2 -3.78 -28.81 -8.07
N ALA A 3 -3.05 -28.85 -6.95
CA ALA A 3 -3.57 -28.40 -5.65
C ALA A 3 -2.61 -27.47 -4.89
N GLU A 4 -1.31 -27.46 -5.22
CA GLU A 4 -0.30 -26.69 -4.48
C GLU A 4 -0.28 -25.19 -4.82
N LYS A 5 -0.78 -24.76 -5.98
CA LYS A 5 -0.83 -23.33 -6.34
C LYS A 5 -1.84 -22.52 -5.50
N ASN A 6 -2.92 -23.15 -5.01
CA ASN A 6 -4.03 -22.42 -4.38
C ASN A 6 -3.72 -21.89 -2.97
N ASN A 7 -2.74 -22.46 -2.25
CA ASN A 7 -2.40 -22.00 -0.90
C ASN A 7 -1.41 -20.83 -0.93
N ALA A 8 -0.38 -20.88 -1.77
CA ALA A 8 0.62 -19.81 -1.89
C ALA A 8 0.00 -18.47 -2.32
N ASP A 9 -0.99 -18.51 -3.24
CA ASP A 9 -1.69 -17.31 -3.70
C ASP A 9 -2.59 -16.70 -2.60
N LYS A 10 -3.13 -17.53 -1.70
CA LYS A 10 -3.98 -17.06 -0.60
C LYS A 10 -3.16 -16.38 0.48
N ASP A 11 -2.02 -16.97 0.83
CA ASP A 11 -1.09 -16.42 1.83
C ASP A 11 -0.45 -15.11 1.34
N SER A 12 -0.19 -15.00 0.03
CA SER A 12 0.33 -13.78 -0.59
C SER A 12 -0.69 -12.64 -0.58
N ASN A 13 -1.96 -12.93 -0.86
CA ASN A 13 -3.02 -11.92 -0.81
C ASN A 13 -3.27 -11.43 0.62
N GLU A 14 -3.30 -12.32 1.61
CA GLU A 14 -3.45 -11.92 3.01
C GLU A 14 -2.28 -11.04 3.46
N THR A 15 -1.06 -11.41 3.07
CA THR A 15 0.13 -10.59 3.32
C THR A 15 0.01 -9.20 2.72
N VAL A 16 -0.44 -9.06 1.48
CA VAL A 16 -0.62 -7.75 0.82
C VAL A 16 -1.63 -6.89 1.57
N ARG A 17 -2.75 -7.48 2.00
CA ARG A 17 -3.76 -6.74 2.77
C ARG A 17 -3.21 -6.29 4.11
N GLN A 18 -2.47 -7.15 4.80
CA GLN A 18 -1.81 -6.81 6.06
C GLN A 18 -0.86 -5.62 5.87
N ARG A 19 -0.01 -5.65 4.82
CA ARG A 19 0.90 -4.54 4.49
C ARG A 19 0.16 -3.24 4.18
N LEU A 20 -0.96 -3.32 3.45
CA LEU A 20 -1.78 -2.15 3.15
C LEU A 20 -2.49 -1.59 4.40
N MET A 21 -2.91 -2.45 5.33
CA MET A 21 -3.46 -2.01 6.63
C MET A 21 -2.40 -1.28 7.47
N GLU A 22 -1.19 -1.85 7.58
CA GLU A 22 -0.04 -1.24 8.26
C GLU A 22 0.31 0.11 7.64
N TRP A 23 0.38 0.18 6.31
CA TRP A 23 0.60 1.42 5.57
C TRP A 23 -0.47 2.48 5.87
N GLY A 24 -1.75 2.08 5.86
CA GLY A 24 -2.85 3.00 6.16
C GLY A 24 -2.78 3.54 7.59
N GLU A 25 -2.41 2.70 8.55
CA GLU A 25 -2.20 3.11 9.94
C GLU A 25 -1.01 4.05 10.08
N TRP A 26 0.12 3.69 9.48
CA TRP A 26 1.33 4.51 9.43
C TRP A 26 1.03 5.91 8.87
N GLN A 27 0.33 6.01 7.74
CA GLN A 27 -0.09 7.28 7.14
C GLN A 27 -1.00 8.12 8.06
N ARG A 28 -1.92 7.50 8.80
CA ARG A 28 -2.80 8.23 9.74
C ARG A 28 -2.03 8.75 10.97
N ASN A 29 -0.95 8.07 11.35
CA ASN A 29 -0.11 8.45 12.48
C ASN A 29 0.90 9.56 12.14
N LEU A 30 1.23 9.75 10.85
CA LEU A 30 2.02 10.87 10.37
C LEU A 30 1.24 12.19 10.47
N LYS A 31 1.51 12.97 11.51
CA LYS A 31 0.91 14.31 11.65
C LYS A 31 1.43 15.26 10.57
N GLY A 32 0.56 15.70 9.67
CA GLY A 32 0.82 16.77 8.71
C GLY A 32 1.38 16.34 7.34
N VAL A 33 1.60 15.05 7.13
CA VAL A 33 2.12 14.48 5.86
C VAL A 33 1.08 13.49 5.34
N GLY A 34 0.26 13.91 4.37
CA GLY A 34 -0.75 13.06 3.73
C GLY A 34 -0.37 12.62 2.32
N LEU A 35 -0.66 11.36 1.97
CA LEU A 35 -0.84 10.80 0.63
C LEU A 35 -0.01 11.45 -0.51
N GLY A 36 1.19 10.91 -0.76
CA GLY A 36 2.01 11.23 -1.94
C GLY A 36 3.06 12.32 -1.75
N TYR A 37 3.70 12.40 -0.58
CA TYR A 37 4.80 13.34 -0.38
C TYR A 37 6.12 12.86 -0.99
N SER A 38 6.85 13.79 -1.61
CA SER A 38 8.24 13.58 -2.01
C SER A 38 9.12 13.41 -0.76
N ARG A 39 10.17 12.59 -0.87
CA ARG A 39 11.21 12.30 0.15
C ARG A 39 11.72 13.51 0.96
N HIS A 40 11.52 14.74 0.49
CA HIS A 40 11.94 15.99 1.13
C HIS A 40 10.91 16.66 2.05
N ALA A 41 9.63 16.27 2.03
CA ALA A 41 8.62 16.89 2.91
C ALA A 41 8.63 16.30 4.33
N SER A 42 9.20 15.11 4.51
CA SER A 42 9.48 14.52 5.83
C SER A 42 10.46 15.37 6.66
N PHE A 43 11.22 16.26 6.02
CA PHE A 43 12.22 17.11 6.67
C PHE A 43 11.63 18.33 7.41
N MET A 44 10.34 18.64 7.23
CA MET A 44 9.70 19.75 7.96
C MET A 44 9.09 19.34 9.31
N ALA A 45 9.12 18.06 9.67
CA ALA A 45 8.67 17.59 10.98
C ALA A 45 9.74 17.76 12.10
N ASP A 46 11.00 18.03 11.71
CA ASP A 46 12.11 18.27 12.65
C ASP A 46 12.10 19.66 13.30
N ALA A 47 11.19 20.57 12.91
CA ALA A 47 11.23 21.96 13.36
C ALA A 47 10.35 22.28 14.60
N GLY A 48 9.58 21.34 15.17
CA GLY A 48 8.69 21.77 16.27
C GLY A 48 7.87 20.77 17.07
N GLY A 49 8.07 19.45 16.96
CA GLY A 49 7.43 18.54 17.90
C GLY A 49 7.40 17.10 17.41
N GLU A 50 8.25 16.27 18.04
CA GLU A 50 8.15 14.81 18.10
C GLU A 50 7.35 14.16 16.96
N ALA A 51 7.93 14.15 15.75
CA ALA A 51 7.55 13.16 14.74
C ALA A 51 8.07 11.80 15.21
N ARG A 52 7.41 11.24 16.22
CA ARG A 52 7.66 9.88 16.66
C ARG A 52 7.20 8.97 15.53
N ASN A 53 8.16 8.27 14.97
CA ASN A 53 8.08 7.04 14.17
C ASN A 53 6.63 6.54 14.01
N ALA A 54 6.10 6.59 12.79
CA ALA A 54 4.68 6.43 12.54
C ALA A 54 4.08 5.05 12.92
N LEU A 55 4.91 4.10 13.34
CA LEU A 55 4.57 2.92 14.13
C LEU A 55 5.67 2.65 15.19
N HIS A 56 5.33 1.94 16.27
CA HIS A 56 6.24 1.64 17.38
C HIS A 56 7.46 0.77 17.02
N ASP A 57 7.46 0.12 15.86
CA ASP A 57 8.48 -0.80 15.37
C ASP A 57 9.15 -0.24 14.08
N GLU A 58 10.47 -0.11 14.10
CA GLU A 58 11.27 0.43 12.99
C GLU A 58 11.17 -0.42 11.71
N GLY A 59 11.14 -1.75 11.83
CA GLY A 59 11.00 -2.64 10.68
C GLY A 59 9.62 -2.53 10.03
N VAL A 60 8.58 -2.26 10.81
CA VAL A 60 7.23 -2.00 10.27
C VAL A 60 7.14 -0.63 9.59
N ASN A 61 7.89 0.37 10.08
CA ASN A 61 8.00 1.67 9.40
C ASN A 61 8.66 1.53 8.01
N GLU A 62 9.80 0.82 7.90
CA GLU A 62 10.47 0.59 6.61
C GLU A 62 9.57 -0.13 5.59
N GLN A 63 8.77 -1.08 6.07
CA GLN A 63 7.80 -1.81 5.24
C GLN A 63 6.66 -0.90 4.78
N ALA A 64 6.13 -0.06 5.67
CA ALA A 64 5.10 0.91 5.32
C ALA A 64 5.61 1.96 4.32
N GLU A 65 6.85 2.42 4.46
CA GLU A 65 7.51 3.30 3.49
C GLU A 65 7.65 2.64 2.11
N SER A 66 8.07 1.38 2.07
CA SER A 66 8.15 0.60 0.82
C SER A 66 6.78 0.48 0.14
N VAL A 67 5.71 0.27 0.92
CA VAL A 67 4.34 0.26 0.40
C VAL A 67 3.93 1.64 -0.10
N GLU A 68 4.28 2.74 0.58
CA GLU A 68 4.00 4.11 0.11
C GLU A 68 4.64 4.38 -1.26
N GLU A 69 5.88 3.94 -1.50
CA GLU A 69 6.52 4.08 -2.81
C GLU A 69 5.75 3.34 -3.90
N ILE A 70 5.25 2.13 -3.60
CA ILE A 70 4.43 1.32 -4.50
C ILE A 70 3.09 2.02 -4.78
N ILE A 71 2.41 2.52 -3.75
CA ILE A 71 1.14 3.24 -3.89
C ILE A 71 1.34 4.55 -4.66
N CYS A 72 2.44 5.26 -4.46
CA CYS A 72 2.79 6.43 -5.28
C CYS A 72 2.95 6.05 -6.76
N ASN A 73 3.58 4.91 -7.05
CA ASN A 73 3.71 4.41 -8.41
C ASN A 73 2.36 3.95 -9.00
N LEU A 74 1.49 3.33 -8.19
CA LEU A 74 0.12 3.00 -8.57
C LEU A 74 -0.64 4.27 -8.97
N ARG A 75 -0.58 5.33 -8.14
CA ARG A 75 -1.23 6.62 -8.43
C ARG A 75 -0.77 7.24 -9.75
N ARG A 76 0.53 7.13 -10.06
CA ARG A 76 1.10 7.66 -11.32
C ARG A 76 0.70 6.83 -12.55
N ARG A 77 0.74 5.50 -12.45
CA ARG A 77 0.51 4.60 -13.60
C ARG A 77 -0.96 4.26 -13.82
N TYR A 78 -1.72 4.11 -12.74
CA TYR A 78 -3.12 3.69 -12.71
C TYR A 78 -3.92 4.58 -11.75
N PRO A 79 -4.07 5.89 -12.06
CA PRO A 79 -4.72 6.85 -11.17
C PRO A 79 -6.16 6.44 -10.81
N ASP A 80 -6.85 5.71 -11.68
CA ASP A 80 -8.22 5.25 -11.43
C ASP A 80 -8.32 4.15 -10.36
N LEU A 81 -7.24 3.43 -10.08
CA LEU A 81 -7.21 2.34 -9.08
C LEU A 81 -6.81 2.84 -7.69
N TYR A 82 -6.03 3.92 -7.64
CA TYR A 82 -5.54 4.49 -6.39
C TYR A 82 -6.63 4.83 -5.35
N PRO A 83 -7.77 5.47 -5.72
CA PRO A 83 -8.82 5.80 -4.75
C PRO A 83 -9.40 4.59 -4.03
N PHE A 84 -9.41 3.41 -4.67
CA PHE A 84 -9.95 2.18 -4.06
C PHE A 84 -9.07 1.70 -2.91
N ILE A 85 -7.75 1.81 -3.03
CA ILE A 85 -6.80 1.50 -1.94
C ILE A 85 -6.98 2.49 -0.79
N VAL A 86 -7.07 3.78 -1.09
CA VAL A 86 -7.21 4.84 -0.07
C VAL A 86 -8.49 4.65 0.73
N GLU A 87 -9.62 4.42 0.07
CA GLU A 87 -10.90 4.27 0.77
C GLU A 87 -10.91 3.10 1.76
N ILE A 88 -10.31 1.96 1.40
CA ILE A 88 -10.32 0.76 2.25
C ILE A 88 -9.24 0.79 3.31
N TYR A 89 -8.00 1.11 2.94
CA TYR A 89 -6.85 0.88 3.82
C TYR A 89 -6.49 2.13 4.63
N PHE A 90 -6.66 3.32 4.05
CA PHE A 90 -6.40 4.58 4.73
C PHE A 90 -7.65 5.14 5.43
N ASN A 91 -8.78 5.26 4.72
CA ASN A 91 -10.02 5.79 5.30
C ASN A 91 -10.80 4.74 6.12
N GLN A 92 -10.47 3.45 5.98
CA GLN A 92 -11.18 2.33 6.64
C GLN A 92 -12.70 2.36 6.42
N SER A 93 -13.12 2.82 5.24
CA SER A 93 -14.54 2.91 4.90
C SER A 93 -15.13 1.52 4.68
N PRO A 94 -16.34 1.24 5.19
CA PRO A 94 -17.07 0.03 4.82
C PRO A 94 -17.24 -0.05 3.30
N THR A 95 -17.14 -1.23 2.72
CA THR A 95 -17.17 -1.43 1.24
C THR A 95 -18.36 -0.76 0.57
N THR A 96 -19.55 -0.82 1.18
CA THR A 96 -20.75 -0.16 0.67
C THR A 96 -20.61 1.36 0.63
N ILE A 97 -20.03 1.97 1.67
CA ILE A 97 -19.80 3.42 1.75
C ILE A 97 -18.71 3.83 0.76
N ALA A 98 -17.61 3.08 0.69
CA ALA A 98 -16.53 3.33 -0.25
C ALA A 98 -17.02 3.27 -1.72
N ALA A 99 -17.87 2.28 -2.05
CA ALA A 99 -18.48 2.17 -3.37
C ALA A 99 -19.39 3.36 -3.70
N GLN A 100 -20.15 3.87 -2.72
CA GLN A 100 -20.96 5.08 -2.87
C GLN A 100 -20.09 6.33 -3.09
N ASN A 101 -19.03 6.50 -2.29
CA ASN A 101 -18.07 7.61 -2.42
C ASN A 101 -17.44 7.65 -3.81
N LEU A 102 -17.07 6.48 -4.35
CA LEU A 102 -16.47 6.33 -5.69
C LEU A 102 -17.50 6.16 -6.82
N LYS A 103 -18.80 6.32 -6.52
CA LYS A 103 -19.91 6.29 -7.48
C LYS A 103 -19.91 5.03 -8.37
N CYS A 104 -19.65 3.87 -7.77
CA CYS A 104 -19.67 2.59 -8.47
C CYS A 104 -20.49 1.54 -7.70
N SER A 105 -20.87 0.44 -8.36
CA SER A 105 -21.49 -0.68 -7.68
C SER A 105 -20.49 -1.39 -6.76
N GLU A 106 -20.96 -2.06 -5.70
CA GLU A 106 -20.06 -2.81 -4.81
C GLU A 106 -19.29 -3.91 -5.54
N ARG A 107 -19.90 -4.52 -6.57
CA ARG A 107 -19.22 -5.51 -7.40
C ARG A 107 -18.05 -4.88 -8.15
N ALA A 108 -18.30 -3.77 -8.85
CA ALA A 108 -17.25 -3.04 -9.57
C ALA A 108 -16.16 -2.53 -8.63
N PHE A 109 -16.55 -2.12 -7.41
CA PHE A 109 -15.61 -1.73 -6.37
C PHE A 109 -14.67 -2.87 -5.99
N ARG A 110 -15.21 -4.05 -5.66
CA ARG A 110 -14.42 -5.23 -5.31
C ARG A 110 -13.49 -5.66 -6.44
N ASP A 111 -13.97 -5.61 -7.69
CA ASP A 111 -13.16 -5.95 -8.86
C ASP A 111 -11.98 -4.97 -9.03
N ARG A 112 -12.22 -3.66 -8.90
CA ARG A 112 -11.16 -2.63 -9.00
C ARG A 112 -10.19 -2.67 -7.83
N LEU A 113 -10.68 -2.89 -6.61
CA LEU A 113 -9.85 -3.08 -5.43
C LEU A 113 -8.92 -4.29 -5.62
N ARG A 114 -9.44 -5.41 -6.12
CA ARG A 114 -8.63 -6.60 -6.41
C ARG A 114 -7.54 -6.31 -7.45
N LEU A 115 -7.84 -5.54 -8.51
CA LEU A 115 -6.83 -5.14 -9.49
C LEU A 115 -5.73 -4.27 -8.85
N ALA A 116 -6.11 -3.36 -7.96
CA ALA A 116 -5.16 -2.53 -7.24
C ALA A 116 -4.28 -3.37 -6.28
N GLU A 117 -4.89 -4.31 -5.53
CA GLU A 117 -4.17 -5.28 -4.68
C GLU A 117 -3.19 -6.13 -5.50
N MET A 118 -3.59 -6.58 -6.69
CA MET A 118 -2.70 -7.33 -7.59
C MET A 118 -1.51 -6.52 -8.07
N PHE A 119 -1.69 -5.22 -8.34
CA PHE A 119 -0.57 -4.34 -8.68
C PHE A 119 0.42 -4.23 -7.50
N VAL A 120 -0.10 -4.05 -6.29
CA VAL A 120 0.72 -3.98 -5.07
C VAL A 120 1.44 -5.30 -4.83
N ALA A 121 0.75 -6.44 -4.95
CA ALA A 121 1.35 -7.77 -4.85
C ALA A 121 2.48 -7.96 -5.87
N GLY A 122 2.23 -7.57 -7.13
CA GLY A 122 3.23 -7.62 -8.19
C GLY A 122 4.43 -6.70 -7.95
N ALA A 123 4.30 -5.62 -7.18
CA ALA A 123 5.42 -4.77 -6.82
C ALA A 123 6.14 -5.23 -5.54
N LEU A 124 5.43 -5.83 -4.59
CA LEU A 124 5.97 -6.32 -3.32
C LEU A 124 6.77 -7.61 -3.48
N PHE A 125 6.29 -8.55 -4.29
CA PHE A 125 6.87 -9.90 -4.40
C PHE A 125 7.69 -10.12 -5.67
N HIS A 126 7.65 -9.16 -6.60
CA HIS A 126 8.52 -9.22 -7.76
C HIS A 126 9.85 -8.58 -7.37
N GLU A 127 10.75 -9.42 -6.86
CA GLU A 127 12.17 -9.09 -6.82
C GLU A 127 12.60 -8.66 -8.23
N PRO A 128 13.34 -7.55 -8.38
CA PRO A 128 13.95 -7.26 -9.66
C PRO A 128 14.92 -8.40 -9.94
N LEU A 129 14.72 -9.10 -11.05
CA LEU A 129 15.67 -10.09 -11.59
C LEU A 129 16.96 -9.36 -12.04
N TYR A 130 17.70 -8.78 -11.10
CA TYR A 130 19.08 -8.37 -11.29
C TYR A 130 19.97 -9.54 -10.87
N LEU A 131 20.13 -10.43 -11.85
CA LEU A 131 21.39 -11.09 -12.20
C LEU A 131 22.56 -10.86 -11.23
N ASP A 132 23.00 -11.96 -10.63
CA ASP A 132 24.43 -12.29 -10.48
C ASP A 132 25.26 -11.65 -11.60
N SER A 133 25.91 -10.54 -11.30
CA SER A 133 26.92 -9.96 -12.19
C SER A 133 27.86 -8.98 -11.48
N HIS A 134 28.28 -9.29 -10.26
CA HIS A 134 29.59 -8.86 -9.77
C HIS A 134 30.22 -9.92 -8.85
N GLN A 135 30.61 -11.05 -9.45
CA GLN A 135 31.96 -11.54 -9.18
C GLN A 135 32.94 -10.49 -9.71
N ARG A 136 33.67 -9.84 -8.81
CA ARG A 136 35.12 -9.59 -8.89
C ARG A 136 35.61 -8.86 -7.65
#